data_AF-K7XFK5-F1
#
_entry.id   AF-K7XFK5-F1
#
_cell.length_a   1.000
_cell.length_b   1.000
_cell.length_c   1.000
_cell.angle_alpha   90.00
_cell.angle_beta   90.00
_cell.angle_gamma   90.00
#
_symmetry.space_group_name_H-M   'P 1'
#
loop_
_entity.id
_entity.type
_entity.pdbx_description
1 polymer ?
#
loop_
_entity_poly.entity_id
_entity_poly.type
_entity_poly.pdbx_seq_one_letter_code
_entity_poly.pdbx_strand_id
1 'polypeptide(L)' 'MKVFSAVLIILFVCSMIIGISEGKEIPVKCKHSGQCLQPCKDAGMRFGKCMNGKCNCTPK' A
#
# COMPACT_ATOMS: atom_id res chain seq x y z
N MET A 1 13.15 -32.48 6.06
CA MET A 1 11.82 -31.96 5.66
C MET A 1 11.30 -30.78 6.52
N LYS A 2 11.76 -30.58 7.76
CA LYS A 2 11.27 -29.48 8.64
C LYS A 2 11.65 -28.06 8.17
N VAL A 3 12.85 -27.87 7.63
CA VAL A 3 13.35 -26.56 7.19
C VAL A 3 12.55 -26.02 6.00
N PHE A 4 12.17 -26.89 5.06
CA PHE A 4 11.41 -26.49 3.87
C PHE A 4 10.02 -25.95 4.24
N SER A 5 9.32 -26.62 5.17
CA SER A 5 8.02 -26.14 5.66
C SER A 5 8.12 -24.76 6.34
N ALA A 6 9.19 -24.49 7.09
CA ALA A 6 9.39 -23.20 7.72
C ALA A 6 9.57 -22.07 6.68
N VAL A 7 10.36 -22.29 5.62
CA VAL A 7 10.55 -21.31 4.54
C VAL A 7 9.23 -21.00 3.83
N LEU A 8 8.42 -22.02 3.53
CA LEU A 8 7.12 -21.83 2.89
C LEU A 8 6.14 -21.02 3.75
N ILE A 9 6.09 -21.28 5.06
CA ILE A 9 5.23 -20.52 6.00
C ILE A 9 5.66 -19.05 6.04
N ILE A 10 6.97 -18.78 6.11
CA ILE A 10 7.49 -17.41 6.12
C ILE A 10 7.13 -16.69 4.82
N LEU A 11 7.34 -17.31 3.66
CA LEU A 11 6.98 -16.73 2.37
C LEU A 11 5.48 -16.43 2.28
N PHE A 12 4.63 -17.37 2.71
CA PHE A 12 3.18 -17.18 2.70
C PHE A 12 2.75 -16.02 3.60
N VAL A 13 3.29 -15.93 4.82
CA VAL A 13 3.02 -14.82 5.74
C VAL A 13 3.49 -13.49 5.16
N CYS A 14 4.69 -13.43 4.57
CA CYS A 14 5.19 -12.22 3.91
C CYS A 14 4.30 -11.78 2.73
N SER A 15 3.85 -12.72 1.90
CA SER A 15 2.91 -12.43 0.81
C SER A 15 1.58 -11.86 1.31
N MET A 16 1.03 -12.41 2.40
CA MET A 16 -0.20 -11.91 3.00
C MET A 16 -0.03 -10.48 3.56
N ILE A 17 1.08 -10.20 4.23
CA ILE A 17 1.37 -8.86 4.77
C ILE A 17 1.50 -7.83 3.64
N ILE A 18 2.14 -8.19 2.52
CA ILE A 18 2.27 -7.31 1.35
C ILE A 18 0.90 -7.04 0.71
N GLY A 19 0.02 -8.05 0.62
CA GLY A 19 -1.34 -7.87 0.08
C GLY A 19 -2.21 -6.92 0.88
N ILE A 20 -2.06 -6.88 2.21
CA ILE A 20 -2.80 -5.93 3.07
C ILE A 20 -2.34 -4.48 2.83
N SER A 21 -1.15 -4.29 2.27
CA SER A 21 -0.59 -2.97 1.95
C SER A 21 -1.06 -2.41 0.60
N GLU A 22 -2.04 -3.05 -0.05
CA GLU A 22 -2.63 -2.55 -1.29
C GLU A 22 -3.24 -1.16 -1.06
N GLY A 23 -2.65 -0.17 -1.73
CA GLY A 23 -3.09 1.20 -1.59
C GLY A 23 -4.43 1.42 -2.29
N LYS A 24 -5.32 2.15 -1.61
CA LYS A 24 -6.65 2.52 -2.08
C LYS A 24 -6.57 3.76 -2.96
N GLU A 25 -7.05 3.67 -4.19
CA GLU A 25 -7.22 4.84 -5.05
C GLU A 25 -8.31 5.76 -4.47
N ILE A 26 -8.01 7.05 -4.39
CA ILE A 26 -8.97 8.10 -4.02
C ILE A 26 -9.21 9.01 -5.24
N PRO A 27 -10.41 9.62 -5.39
CA PRO A 27 -10.78 10.42 -6.56
C PRO A 27 -10.13 11.81 -6.56
N VAL A 28 -8.87 11.91 -6.14
CA VAL A 28 -8.09 13.15 -6.10
C VAL A 28 -7.08 13.12 -7.23
N LYS A 29 -7.16 14.08 -8.14
CA LYS A 29 -6.21 14.21 -9.24
C LYS A 29 -4.84 14.65 -8.73
N CYS A 30 -3.78 14.12 -9.32
CA CYS A 30 -2.41 14.50 -8.99
C CYS A 30 -1.51 14.48 -10.23
N LYS A 31 -0.41 15.25 -10.16
CA LYS A 31 0.71 15.26 -11.12
C LYS A 31 1.99 14.71 -10.51
N HIS A 32 2.16 14.83 -9.20
CA HIS A 32 3.31 14.31 -8.46
C HIS A 32 2.86 13.77 -7.09
N SER A 33 3.60 12.81 -6.55
CA SER A 33 3.22 12.10 -5.30
C SER A 33 3.08 13.02 -4.09
N GLY A 34 3.81 14.14 -4.05
CA GLY A 34 3.68 15.14 -2.98
C GLY A 34 2.27 15.73 -2.83
N GLN A 35 1.47 15.76 -3.91
CA GLN A 35 0.06 16.21 -3.86
C GLN A 35 -0.86 15.25 -3.12
N CYS A 36 -0.44 13.99 -2.93
CA CYS A 36 -1.25 12.96 -2.29
C CYS A 36 -1.03 12.85 -0.79
N LEU A 37 0.00 13.52 -0.24
CA LEU A 37 0.32 13.41 1.18
C LEU A 37 -0.83 13.92 2.07
N GLN A 38 -1.31 15.13 1.81
CA GLN A 38 -2.41 15.72 2.57
C GLN A 38 -3.76 15.01 2.29
N PRO A 39 -4.16 14.76 1.03
CA PRO A 39 -5.39 14.02 0.74
C PRO A 39 -5.46 12.61 1.35
N CYS A 40 -4.36 11.86 1.33
CA CYS A 40 -4.33 10.55 1.99
C CYS A 40 -4.43 10.68 3.51
N LYS A 41 -3.80 11.70 4.11
CA LYS A 41 -3.92 12.01 5.53
C LYS A 41 -5.36 12.36 5.92
N ASP A 42 -6.03 13.17 5.11
CA ASP A 42 -7.43 13.57 5.31
C ASP A 42 -8.39 12.37 5.17
N ALA A 43 -8.04 11.39 4.32
CA ALA A 43 -8.73 10.11 4.20
C ALA A 43 -8.38 9.09 5.32
N GLY A 44 -7.61 9.50 6.34
CA GLY A 44 -7.22 8.65 7.48
C GLY A 44 -6.05 7.70 7.22
N MET A 45 -5.34 7.85 6.10
CA MET A 45 -4.24 7.00 5.64
C MET A 45 -2.88 7.70 5.85
N ARG A 46 -1.77 6.96 5.75
CA ARG A 46 -0.42 7.49 6.09
C ARG A 46 0.41 7.90 4.89
N PHE A 47 0.36 7.10 3.84
CA PHE A 47 1.21 7.28 2.66
C PHE A 47 0.34 7.46 1.44
N GLY A 48 0.80 8.32 0.53
CA GLY A 48 0.13 8.60 -0.73
C GLY A 48 1.14 8.69 -1.85
N LYS A 49 0.84 8.05 -2.97
CA LYS A 49 1.58 8.22 -4.23
C LYS A 49 0.64 8.59 -5.35
N CYS A 50 1.15 9.32 -6.33
CA CYS A 50 0.41 9.62 -7.54
C CYS A 50 0.58 8.49 -8.55
N MET A 51 -0.50 7.86 -9.00
CA MET A 51 -0.51 6.85 -10.05
C MET A 51 -1.66 7.11 -11.02
N ASN A 52 -1.40 7.02 -12.33
CA ASN A 52 -2.41 7.24 -13.38
C ASN A 52 -3.19 8.57 -13.23
N GLY A 53 -2.53 9.61 -12.72
CA GLY A 53 -3.12 10.93 -12.50
C GLY A 53 -4.04 11.04 -11.28
N LYS A 54 -4.06 10.02 -10.40
CA LYS A 54 -4.85 10.00 -9.16
C LYS A 54 -4.02 9.54 -7.95
N CYS A 55 -4.47 9.93 -6.77
CA CYS A 55 -3.81 9.53 -5.53
C CYS A 55 -4.18 8.10 -5.15
N ASN A 56 -3.16 7.31 -4.83
CA ASN A 56 -3.29 5.97 -4.29
C ASN A 56 -2.64 5.96 -2.90
N CYS A 57 -3.43 5.60 -1.88
CA CYS A 57 -3.13 5.79 -0.47
C CYS A 57 -3.00 4.46 0.27
N THR A 58 -1.94 4.26 1.04
CA THR A 58 -1.76 3.04 1.84
C THR A 58 -2.38 3.22 3.23
N PRO A 59 -3.23 2.28 3.69
CA PRO A 59 -3.80 2.30 5.04
C PRO A 59 -2.71 2.28 6.13
N LYS A 60 -3.11 2.62 7.36
CA LYS A 60 -2.20 2.81 8.51
C LYS A 60 -1.48 1.57 8.98
#